data_AF-A0AAD1ERL3-F1
#
_entry.id   AF-A0AAD1ERL3-F1
#
_cell.length_a   1.000
_cell.length_b   1.000
_cell.length_c   1.000
_cell.angle_alpha   90.00
_cell.angle_beta   90.00
_cell.angle_gamma   90.00
#
_symmetry.space_group_name_H-M   'P 1'
#
loop_
_entity.id
_entity.type
_entity.pdbx_description
1 polymer ?
#
loop_
_entity_poly.entity_id
_entity_poly.type
_entity_poly.pdbx_seq_one_letter_code
_entity_poly.pdbx_strand_id
1 'polypeptide(L)'
;MFLQFTLNFLTEETGELSRAIRALEIGRDHPGEPAKSQHALDANLKEELADVLDQVLILSDKFGIDPESLLEQSERKLTQRFKHHA
;
A
#
# COMPACT_ATOMS: atom_id res chain seq x y z
N MET A 1 -10.46 20.90 7.27
CA MET A 1 -11.29 20.21 6.25
C MET A 1 -10.45 19.37 5.29
N PHE A 2 -9.39 19.91 4.67
CA PHE A 2 -8.56 19.17 3.68
C PHE A 2 -7.67 18.03 4.24
N LEU A 3 -7.41 17.96 5.55
CA LEU A 3 -6.64 16.86 6.18
C LEU A 3 -7.48 15.61 6.45
N GLN A 4 -8.77 15.77 6.72
CA GLN A 4 -9.70 14.65 6.84
C GLN A 4 -9.87 13.92 5.51
N PHE A 5 -9.80 14.65 4.38
CA PHE A 5 -9.96 14.07 3.05
C PHE A 5 -8.85 13.06 2.73
N THR A 6 -7.58 13.44 2.83
CA THR A 6 -6.45 12.55 2.50
C THR A 6 -6.34 11.32 3.40
N LEU A 7 -6.65 11.44 4.69
CA LEU A 7 -6.63 10.28 5.60
C LEU A 7 -7.80 9.31 5.34
N ASN A 8 -8.93 9.81 4.83
CA ASN A 8 -10.02 8.96 4.40
C ASN A 8 -9.61 8.12 3.17
N PHE A 9 -8.98 8.73 2.16
CA PHE A 9 -8.44 7.98 1.01
C PHE A 9 -7.40 6.96 1.43
N LEU A 10 -6.44 7.33 2.28
CA LEU A 10 -5.47 6.36 2.80
C LEU A 10 -6.16 5.15 3.48
N THR A 11 -7.26 5.39 4.19
CA THR A 11 -8.04 4.31 4.83
C THR A 11 -8.78 3.47 3.79
N GLU A 12 -9.31 4.09 2.74
CA GLU A 12 -9.95 3.43 1.59
C GLU A 12 -8.96 2.52 0.86
N GLU A 13 -7.80 3.05 0.43
CA GLU A 13 -6.76 2.27 -0.26
C GLU A 13 -6.22 1.13 0.62
N THR A 14 -6.10 1.35 1.94
CA THR A 14 -5.71 0.27 2.87
C THR A 14 -6.78 -0.83 2.92
N GLY A 15 -8.05 -0.47 2.79
CA GLY A 15 -9.16 -1.43 2.68
C GLY A 15 -9.10 -2.24 1.39
N GLU A 16 -8.81 -1.61 0.26
CA GLU A 16 -8.66 -2.28 -1.03
C GLU A 16 -7.44 -3.20 -1.05
N LEU A 17 -6.30 -2.74 -0.51
CA LEU A 17 -5.11 -3.56 -0.30
C LEU A 17 -5.39 -4.80 0.56
N SER A 18 -6.15 -4.65 1.65
CA SER A 18 -6.58 -5.77 2.49
C SER A 18 -7.38 -6.80 1.71
N ARG A 19 -8.30 -6.35 0.84
CA ARG A 19 -9.05 -7.22 -0.06
C ARG A 19 -8.13 -7.95 -1.06
N ALA A 20 -7.16 -7.25 -1.65
CA ALA A 20 -6.22 -7.85 -2.59
C ALA A 20 -5.36 -8.94 -1.95
N ILE A 21 -4.84 -8.70 -0.74
CA ILE A 21 -4.10 -9.71 0.05
C ILE A 21 -5.00 -10.90 0.36
N ARG A 22 -6.24 -10.65 0.80
CA ARG A 22 -7.19 -11.73 1.12
C ARG A 22 -7.49 -12.61 -0.09
N ALA A 23 -7.64 -12.02 -1.26
CA ALA A 23 -7.87 -12.74 -2.51
C ALA A 23 -6.71 -13.70 -2.86
N LEU A 24 -5.47 -13.35 -2.48
CA LEU A 24 -4.28 -14.18 -2.63
C LEU A 24 -4.17 -15.29 -1.57
N GLU A 25 -4.43 -14.97 -0.31
CA GLU A 25 -4.22 -15.90 0.82
C GLU A 25 -5.36 -16.91 1.00
N ILE A 26 -6.61 -16.46 0.87
CA ILE A 26 -7.81 -17.24 1.21
C ILE A 26 -8.59 -17.63 -0.06
N GLY A 27 -8.38 -16.91 -1.16
CA GLY A 27 -9.17 -17.03 -2.38
C GLY A 27 -10.36 -16.06 -2.39
N ARG A 28 -11.41 -16.41 -3.13
CA ARG A 28 -12.51 -15.48 -3.50
C ARG A 28 -13.08 -14.70 -2.32
N ASP A 29 -13.21 -13.39 -2.50
CA ASP A 29 -13.77 -12.50 -1.48
C ASP A 29 -15.30 -12.58 -1.44
N HIS A 30 -15.93 -12.98 -2.56
CA HIS A 30 -17.34 -13.37 -2.62
C HIS A 30 -17.55 -14.66 -3.45
N PRO A 31 -18.42 -15.60 -3.04
CA PRO A 31 -18.72 -16.82 -3.79
C PRO A 31 -19.31 -16.61 -5.20
N GLY A 32 -19.63 -15.37 -5.58
CA GLY A 32 -20.15 -15.00 -6.90
C GLY A 32 -19.09 -14.43 -7.85
N GLU A 33 -17.88 -14.18 -7.36
CA GLU A 33 -16.81 -13.62 -8.19
C GLU A 33 -16.14 -14.70 -9.05
N PRO A 34 -15.87 -14.39 -10.33
CA PRO A 34 -15.10 -15.28 -11.18
C PRO A 34 -13.70 -15.53 -10.57
N ALA A 35 -13.14 -16.71 -10.80
CA ALA A 35 -11.75 -16.95 -10.40
C ALA A 35 -10.84 -16.00 -11.20
N LYS A 36 -10.09 -15.16 -10.49
CA LYS A 36 -9.00 -14.38 -11.08
C LYS A 36 -7.80 -15.31 -11.33
N SER A 37 -7.03 -15.07 -12.39
CA SER A 37 -5.74 -15.74 -12.59
C SER A 37 -4.72 -15.22 -11.56
N GLN A 38 -3.68 -16.01 -11.29
CA GLN A 38 -2.59 -15.56 -10.40
C GLN A 38 -2.00 -14.23 -10.85
N HIS A 39 -1.75 -14.06 -12.16
CA HIS A 39 -1.26 -12.81 -12.73
C HIS A 39 -2.21 -11.63 -12.47
N ALA A 40 -3.52 -11.84 -12.53
CA ALA A 40 -4.49 -10.78 -12.24
C ALA A 40 -4.51 -10.42 -10.75
N LEU A 41 -4.31 -11.40 -9.86
CA LEU A 41 -4.19 -11.16 -8.43
C LEU A 41 -2.90 -10.40 -8.09
N ASP A 42 -1.77 -10.79 -8.68
CA ASP A 42 -0.47 -10.12 -8.47
C ASP A 42 -0.49 -8.67 -9.00
N ALA A 43 -1.13 -8.46 -10.15
CA ALA A 43 -1.32 -7.11 -10.71
C ALA A 43 -2.18 -6.24 -9.79
N ASN A 44 -3.31 -6.77 -9.30
CA ASN A 44 -4.18 -6.07 -8.36
C ASN A 44 -3.43 -5.74 -7.07
N LEU A 45 -2.68 -6.67 -6.49
CA LEU A 45 -1.89 -6.41 -5.28
C LEU A 45 -0.89 -5.27 -5.50
N LYS A 46 -0.21 -5.26 -6.65
CA LYS A 46 0.76 -4.22 -6.98
C LYS A 46 0.10 -2.84 -7.15
N GLU A 47 -1.10 -2.80 -7.72
CA GLU A 47 -1.91 -1.59 -7.87
C GLU A 47 -2.27 -1.01 -6.50
N GLU A 48 -2.90 -1.80 -5.62
CA GLU A 48 -3.30 -1.31 -4.29
C GLU A 48 -2.10 -0.87 -3.42
N LEU A 49 -0.95 -1.55 -3.56
CA LEU A 49 0.29 -1.14 -2.89
C LEU A 49 0.79 0.22 -3.37
N ALA A 50 0.66 0.50 -4.68
CA ALA A 50 1.02 1.78 -5.26
C ALA A 50 0.04 2.87 -4.80
N ASP A 51 -1.27 2.60 -4.75
CA ASP A 51 -2.27 3.57 -4.32
C ASP A 51 -2.07 3.98 -2.85
N VAL A 52 -1.78 3.02 -1.97
CA VAL A 52 -1.41 3.32 -0.57
C VAL A 52 -0.14 4.16 -0.50
N LEU A 53 0.88 3.85 -1.30
CA LEU A 53 2.13 4.61 -1.33
C LEU A 53 1.88 6.04 -1.82
N ASP A 54 1.07 6.22 -2.87
CA ASP A 54 0.73 7.53 -3.42
C ASP A 54 0.07 8.42 -2.37
N GLN A 55 -0.85 7.88 -1.55
CA GLN A 55 -1.44 8.64 -0.44
C GLN A 55 -0.39 9.09 0.59
N VAL A 56 0.64 8.26 0.86
CA VAL A 56 1.75 8.64 1.75
C VAL A 56 2.60 9.75 1.13
N LEU A 57 2.90 9.68 -0.17
CA LEU A 57 3.69 10.70 -0.87
C LEU A 57 2.93 12.03 -1.01
N ILE A 58 1.62 11.99 -1.24
CA ILE A 58 0.76 13.18 -1.24
C ILE A 58 0.77 13.84 0.15
N LEU A 59 0.72 13.04 1.22
CA LEU A 59 0.84 13.55 2.58
C LEU A 59 2.22 14.17 2.83
N SER A 60 3.31 13.54 2.36
CA SER A 60 4.66 14.06 2.56
C SER A 60 4.82 15.44 1.91
N ASP A 61 4.45 15.58 0.64
CA ASP A 61 4.51 16.85 -0.10
C ASP A 61 3.71 17.95 0.60
N LYS A 62 2.48 17.64 1.03
CA LYS A 62 1.61 18.57 1.76
C LYS A 62 2.21 19.11 3.05
N PHE A 63 3.03 18.32 3.73
CA PHE A 63 3.70 18.71 4.96
C PHE A 63 5.11 19.27 4.73
N GLY A 64 5.51 19.50 3.48
CA GLY A 64 6.84 19.99 3.12
C GLY A 64 7.95 18.97 3.37
N ILE A 65 7.60 17.69 3.38
CA ILE A 65 8.54 16.58 3.48
C ILE A 65 8.85 16.11 2.06
N ASP A 66 10.13 16.18 1.70
CA ASP A 66 10.61 15.66 0.43
C ASP A 66 10.35 14.14 0.31
N PRO A 67 9.60 13.68 -0.72
CA PRO A 67 9.33 12.26 -0.97
C PRO A 67 10.59 11.40 -1.06
N GLU A 68 11.65 11.89 -1.70
CA GLU A 68 12.88 11.12 -1.90
C GLU A 68 13.60 10.89 -0.56
N SER A 69 13.75 11.95 0.24
CA SER A 69 14.25 11.87 1.62
C SER A 69 13.42 10.91 2.51
N LEU A 70 12.10 10.91 2.38
CA LEU A 70 11.22 9.98 3.12
C LEU A 70 11.50 8.52 2.74
N LEU A 71 11.62 8.23 1.44
CA LEU A 71 11.91 6.88 0.95
C LEU A 71 13.30 6.41 1.40
N GLU A 72 14.32 7.26 1.28
CA GLU A 72 15.66 6.97 1.78
C GLU A 72 15.65 6.66 3.29
N GLN A 73 14.92 7.44 4.08
CA GLN A 73 14.81 7.22 5.52
C GLN A 73 14.18 5.85 5.83
N SER A 74 13.13 5.48 5.09
CA SER A 74 12.46 4.17 5.22
C SER A 74 13.41 3.02 4.88
N GLU A 75 14.11 3.13 3.74
CA GLU A 75 15.09 2.12 3.29
C GLU A 75 16.23 1.94 4.29
N ARG A 76 16.82 3.05 4.77
CA ARG A 76 17.91 3.00 5.77
C ARG A 76 17.45 2.29 7.04
N LYS A 77 16.23 2.60 7.52
CA LYS A 77 15.65 2.00 8.73
C LYS A 77 15.41 0.50 8.55
N LEU A 78 14.87 0.07 7.41
CA LEU A 78 14.67 -1.35 7.10
C LEU A 78 16.01 -2.08 7.00
N THR A 79 16.96 -1.52 6.25
CA THR A 79 18.30 -2.09 6.08
C THR A 79 19.01 -2.27 7.42
N GLN A 80 18.94 -1.28 8.32
CA GLN A 80 19.53 -1.39 9.66
C GLN A 80 18.86 -2.47 10.52
N ARG A 81 17.53 -2.59 10.47
CA ARG A 81 16.79 -3.65 11.17
C ARG A 81 17.24 -5.03 10.72
N PHE A 82 17.37 -5.26 9.41
CA PHE A 82 17.74 -6.58 8.88
C PHE A 82 19.25 -6.88 8.92
N LYS A 83 20.13 -5.87 8.99
CA LYS A 83 21.56 -6.06 9.24
C LYS A 83 21.87 -6.71 10.59
N HIS A 84 20.95 -6.62 11.56
CA HIS A 84 21.08 -7.29 12.86
C HIS A 84 20.51 -8.72 12.89
N HIS A 85 19.96 -9.22 11.79
CA HIS A 85 19.33 -10.54 11.67
C HIS A 85 20.02 -11.46 10.64
N ALA A 86 21.23 -11.11 10.19
CA ALA A 86 22.06 -11.93 9.30
C ALA A 86 23.22 -12.59 10.06
#